data_AF-A0A847EFV8-F1
#
_entry.id   AF-A0A847EFV8-F1
#
_cell.length_a   1.000
_cell.length_b   1.000
_cell.length_c   1.000
_cell.angle_alpha   90.00
_cell.angle_beta   90.00
_cell.angle_gamma   90.00
#
_symmetry.space_group_name_H-M   'P 1'
#
loop_
_entity.id
_entity.type
_entity.pdbx_description
1 polymer ?
#
loop_
_entity_poly.entity_id
_entity_poly.type
_entity_poly.pdbx_seq_one_letter_code
_entity_poly.pdbx_strand_id
1 'polypeptide(L)' 'SVLKEYGPFILKEAIGIYLPMAQKYIMWWPWLQNYQGETVMGYSMAEYHARYIWIDADLKASMSK' A
#
# COMPACT_ATOMS: atom_id res chain seq x y z
N SER A 1 12.80 19.02 -0.35
CA SER A 1 12.13 18.36 -1.49
C SER A 1 11.39 19.42 -2.28
N VAL A 2 11.29 19.27 -3.60
CA VAL A 2 10.58 20.22 -4.50
C VAL A 2 9.18 20.55 -3.98
N LEU A 3 8.48 19.58 -3.40
CA LEU A 3 7.14 19.76 -2.81
C LEU A 3 7.09 20.77 -1.64
N LYS A 4 8.14 20.90 -0.83
CA LYS A 4 8.14 21.88 0.29
C LYS A 4 8.29 23.32 -0.20
N GLU A 5 9.01 23.51 -1.30
CA GLU A 5 9.30 24.83 -1.86
C GLU A 5 8.14 25.36 -2.70
N TYR A 6 7.58 24.52 -3.58
CA TYR A 6 6.50 24.91 -4.49
C TYR A 6 5.09 24.61 -3.97
N GLY A 7 4.95 23.76 -2.95
CA GLY A 7 3.66 23.40 -2.37
C GLY A 7 2.80 24.60 -1.98
N PRO A 8 3.33 25.62 -1.26
CA PRO A 8 2.56 26.80 -0.89
C PRO A 8 2.07 27.63 -2.09
N PHE A 9 2.90 27.75 -3.14
CA PHE A 9 2.52 28.44 -4.38
C PHE A 9 1.33 27.74 -5.05
N ILE A 10 1.38 26.42 -5.19
CA ILE A 10 0.31 25.62 -5.80
C ILE A 10 -0.99 25.70 -4.98
N LEU A 11 -0.89 25.67 -3.64
CA LEU A 11 -2.06 25.79 -2.76
C LEU A 11 -2.72 27.17 -2.84
N LYS A 12 -1.94 28.24 -3.04
CA LYS A 12 -2.45 29.61 -3.19
C LYS A 12 -3.30 29.78 -4.45
N GLU A 13 -2.90 29.14 -5.55
CA GLU A 13 -3.62 29.21 -6.84
C GLU A 13 -4.94 28.42 -6.84
N ALA A 14 -5.22 27.64 -5.77
CA ALA A 14 -6.46 26.89 -5.60
C ALA A 14 -6.87 26.02 -6.82
N ILE A 15 -5.88 25.50 -7.56
CA ILE A 15 -6.07 24.72 -8.80
C ILE A 15 -6.86 23.42 -8.55
N GLY A 16 -6.91 22.94 -7.31
CA GLY A 16 -7.75 21.82 -6.90
C GLY A 16 -8.01 21.80 -5.39
N ILE A 17 -9.10 21.14 -4.99
CA ILE A 17 -9.44 20.91 -3.58
C ILE A 17 -8.83 19.58 -3.15
N TYR A 18 -7.79 19.63 -2.31
CA TYR A 18 -7.17 18.43 -1.74
C TYR A 18 -7.99 17.94 -0.55
N LEU A 19 -8.72 16.84 -0.73
CA LEU A 19 -9.40 16.17 0.36
C LEU A 19 -8.41 15.33 1.19
N PRO A 20 -8.68 15.09 2.49
CA PRO A 20 -7.91 14.15 3.29
C PRO A 20 -7.86 12.78 2.60
N MET A 21 -6.69 12.14 2.63
CA MET A 21 -6.55 10.79 2.14
C MET A 21 -7.37 9.84 3.02
N ALA A 22 -8.19 9.00 2.40
CA ALA A 22 -8.98 8.00 3.12
C ALA A 22 -8.07 7.05 3.90
N GLN A 23 -8.37 6.82 5.18
CA GLN A 23 -7.71 5.76 5.94
C GLN A 23 -8.15 4.40 5.40
N LYS A 24 -7.17 3.58 5.03
CA LYS A 24 -7.39 2.23 4.50
C LYS A 24 -6.84 1.23 5.51
N TYR A 25 -7.65 0.22 5.84
CA TYR A 25 -7.22 -0.92 6.63
C TYR A 25 -7.07 -2.12 5.70
N ILE A 26 -5.90 -2.74 5.72
CA ILE A 26 -5.61 -3.95 4.94
C ILE A 26 -5.38 -5.07 5.94
N MET A 27 -6.13 -6.16 5.77
CA MET A 27 -6.01 -7.36 6.58
C MET A 27 -5.58 -8.51 5.67
N TRP A 28 -4.69 -9.36 6.17
CA TRP A 28 -4.28 -10.58 5.48
C TRP A 28 -4.09 -11.70 6.49
N TRP A 29 -4.08 -12.93 5.98
CA TRP A 29 -3.92 -14.10 6.82
C TRP A 29 -2.47 -14.26 7.29
N PRO A 30 -2.22 -14.80 8.50
CA PRO A 30 -0.87 -15.03 9.02
C PRO A 30 -0.01 -15.96 8.15
N TRP A 31 -0.65 -16.83 7.36
CA TRP A 31 0.05 -17.73 6.44
C TRP A 31 0.51 -17.07 5.13
N LEU A 32 0.16 -15.80 4.88
CA LEU A 32 0.71 -15.03 3.77
C LEU A 32 2.02 -14.39 4.21
N GLN A 33 3.13 -14.97 3.76
CA GLN A 33 4.47 -14.57 4.15
C GLN A 33 5.00 -13.43 3.29
N ASN A 34 5.81 -12.58 3.93
CA ASN A 34 6.51 -11.44 3.31
C ASN A 34 5.60 -10.36 2.70
N TYR A 35 4.33 -10.30 3.10
CA TYR A 35 3.39 -9.23 2.76
C TYR A 35 3.27 -8.23 3.94
N GLN A 36 3.44 -6.94 3.68
CA GLN A 36 3.35 -5.86 4.69
C GLN A 36 2.24 -4.84 4.35
N GLY A 37 1.29 -5.20 3.48
CA GLY A 37 0.21 -4.31 3.06
C GLY A 37 0.52 -3.52 1.79
N GLU A 38 1.52 -3.97 1.00
CA GLU A 38 1.88 -3.33 -0.26
C GLU A 38 0.71 -3.42 -1.24
N THR A 39 0.31 -2.29 -1.82
CA THR A 39 -0.76 -2.22 -2.82
C THR A 39 -0.27 -1.49 -4.08
N VAL A 40 0.53 -0.44 -3.89
CA VAL A 40 1.21 0.28 -4.96
C VAL A 40 2.58 0.73 -4.44
N MET A 41 3.66 0.33 -5.11
CA MET A 41 5.02 0.75 -4.79
C MET A 41 5.59 1.60 -5.92
N GLY A 42 5.27 2.90 -5.89
CA GLY A 42 5.67 3.85 -6.92
C GLY A 42 5.05 3.49 -8.28
N TYR A 43 5.89 3.14 -9.25
CA TYR A 43 5.45 2.67 -10.57
C TYR A 43 5.02 1.20 -10.59
N SER A 44 5.41 0.41 -9.57
CA SER A 44 5.11 -1.02 -9.53
C SER A 44 3.72 -1.27 -8.94
N MET A 45 2.88 -1.95 -9.72
CA MET A 45 1.61 -2.54 -9.28
C MET A 45 1.83 -3.71 -8.32
N ALA A 46 0.82 -4.01 -7.48
CA ALA A 46 0.84 -5.13 -6.54
C ALA A 46 1.25 -6.47 -7.18
N GLU A 47 0.89 -6.67 -8.45
CA GLU A 47 1.19 -7.86 -9.24
C GLU A 47 2.69 -8.15 -9.35
N TYR A 48 3.52 -7.10 -9.42
CA TYR A 48 4.97 -7.26 -9.45
C TYR A 48 5.53 -7.71 -8.09
N HIS A 49 4.85 -7.37 -7.00
CA HIS A 49 5.22 -7.80 -5.66
C HIS A 49 4.81 -9.24 -5.38
N ALA A 50 3.84 -9.79 -6.11
CA ALA A 50 3.33 -11.14 -5.92
C ALA A 50 4.42 -12.23 -6.03
N ARG A 51 5.52 -11.97 -6.76
CA ARG A 51 6.66 -12.89 -6.87
C ARG A 51 7.53 -12.97 -5.61
N TYR A 52 7.39 -12.02 -4.69
CA TYR A 52 8.17 -11.93 -3.46
C TYR A 52 7.37 -12.33 -2.22
N ILE A 53 6.10 -12.70 -2.37
CA ILE A 53 5.26 -13.21 -1.30
C ILE A 53 5.00 -14.70 -1.54
N TRP A 54 4.76 -15.46 -0.48
CA TRP A 54 4.48 -16.89 -0.59
C TRP A 54 3.49 -17.34 0.50
N ILE A 55 2.96 -18.54 0.33
CA ILE A 55 2.02 -19.15 1.27
C ILE A 55 2.77 -20.19 2.10
N ASP A 56 2.64 -20.09 3.42
CA ASP A 56 2.98 -21.16 4.34
C ASP A 56 1.85 -22.21 4.32
N ALA A 57 2.11 -23.35 3.68
CA ALA A 57 1.11 -24.40 3.50
C ALA A 57 0.74 -25.10 4.82
N ASP A 58 1.71 -25.33 5.71
CA ASP A 58 1.50 -26.03 6.98
C ASP A 58 0.70 -25.17 7.94
N LEU A 59 1.05 -23.88 8.05
CA LEU A 59 0.29 -22.93 8.86
C LEU A 59 -1.14 -22.78 8.34
N LYS A 60 -1.31 -22.63 7.02
CA LYS A 60 -2.64 -22.56 6.41
C LYS A 60 -3.47 -23.82 6.72
N ALA A 61 -2.88 -25.01 6.61
CA ALA A 61 -3.57 -26.26 6.92
C ALA A 61 -3.97 -26.33 8.41
N SER A 62 -3.11 -25.91 9.33
CA SER A 62 -3.41 -25.88 10.76
C SER A 62 -4.57 -24.96 11.13
N MET A 63 -4.78 -23.89 10.37
CA MET A 63 -5.88 -22.92 10.55
C MET A 63 -7.17 -23.33 9.85
N SER A 64 -7.16 -24.39 9.03
CA SER A 64 -8.31 -24.82 8.21
C SER A 64 -9.21 -25.86 8.91
N LYS A 65 -9.26 -25.86 10.25
CA LYS A 65 -10.09 -26.76 11.06
C LYS A 65 -11.38 -26.12 11.55
#